data_AF-A0A1X2IEN2-F1
#
_entry.id   AF-A0A1X2IEN2-F1
#
_cell.length_a   1.000
_cell.length_b   1.000
_cell.length_c   1.000
_cell.angle_alpha   90.00
_cell.angle_beta   90.00
_cell.angle_gamma   90.00
#
_symmetry.space_group_name_H-M   'P 1'
#
loop_
_entity.id
_entity.type
_entity.pdbx_description
1 polymer ?
#
loop_
_entity_poly.entity_id
_entity_poly.type
_entity_poly.pdbx_seq_one_letter_code
_entity_poly.pdbx_strand_id
1 'polypeptide(L)'
;MLQYLPTEIILSIASHATPETKGTIAQTCHTCYSAIVPLLWRYLPLKAIENVDGVVNRLIRNNWIARATQFVHAITLTSDSVSHNTLEEIQTLIGAMESGYPYILDGHPGAPPFEPSILPAKTKAVKKSFGDAVLELIHHFPRTSYFTFDYYLALPYLLTSQSTSLDDTTAITTTTTTSFNGSLTISHYRPNQIQDLLLLLAPFTQLTELSIQAQEALSYSDDKDAWSVGDADMLQLSEISMDQLEKLTIIGVDDHVELDVYRTLIESKPRLKSLTLKWRYRPKNVYILALENLVDKFLGWQFNRIEADNRYIFCLTRS
;
A
#
# COMPACT_ATOMS: atom_id res chain seq x y z
N MET A 1 14.85 -14.92 31.42
CA MET A 1 15.90 -15.55 30.59
C MET A 1 15.36 -15.73 29.16
N LEU A 2 15.15 -14.63 28.42
CA LEU A 2 14.61 -14.66 27.05
C LEU A 2 15.58 -15.32 26.05
N GLN A 3 16.88 -15.22 26.29
CA GLN A 3 17.96 -15.79 25.44
C GLN A 3 17.98 -17.34 25.33
N TYR A 4 17.21 -18.04 26.17
CA TYR A 4 17.09 -19.51 26.12
C TYR A 4 15.82 -19.98 25.44
N LEU A 5 14.94 -19.05 25.06
CA LEU A 5 13.76 -19.39 24.28
C LEU A 5 14.16 -19.60 22.80
N PRO A 6 13.50 -20.53 22.10
CA PRO A 6 13.59 -20.63 20.66
C PRO A 6 13.20 -19.31 19.98
N THR A 7 13.88 -18.99 18.88
CA THR A 7 13.68 -17.78 18.07
C THR A 7 12.23 -17.61 17.66
N GLU A 8 11.51 -18.70 17.39
CA GLU A 8 10.10 -18.72 16.98
C GLU A 8 9.18 -18.22 18.10
N ILE A 9 9.48 -18.55 19.36
CA ILE A 9 8.71 -18.09 20.51
C ILE A 9 8.94 -16.60 20.71
N ILE A 10 10.19 -16.15 20.62
CA ILE A 10 10.53 -14.72 20.74
C ILE A 10 9.85 -13.92 19.62
N LEU A 11 9.89 -14.42 18.39
CA LEU A 11 9.20 -13.84 17.23
C LEU A 11 7.69 -13.75 17.45
N SER A 12 7.07 -14.81 17.96
CA SER A 12 5.63 -14.86 18.25
C SER A 12 5.22 -13.81 19.30
N ILE A 13 5.99 -13.70 20.39
CA ILE A 13 5.78 -12.67 21.42
C ILE A 13 5.93 -11.28 20.80
N ALA A 14 7.02 -11.05 20.06
CA ALA A 14 7.32 -9.76 19.45
C ALA A 14 6.25 -9.35 18.42
N SER A 15 5.64 -10.29 17.70
CA SER A 15 4.61 -9.98 16.70
C SER A 15 3.35 -9.31 17.28
N HIS A 16 3.07 -9.50 18.57
CA HIS A 16 1.94 -8.91 19.30
C HIS A 16 2.34 -7.72 20.18
N ALA A 17 3.63 -7.38 20.22
CA ALA A 17 4.17 -6.34 21.08
C ALA A 17 4.10 -4.95 20.44
N THR A 18 4.01 -3.90 21.28
CA THR A 18 4.14 -2.51 20.83
C THR A 18 5.53 -2.25 20.24
N PRO A 19 5.71 -1.21 19.41
CA PRO A 19 7.03 -0.79 18.95
C PRO A 19 8.05 -0.63 20.08
N GLU A 20 7.69 0.03 21.20
CA GLU A 20 8.65 0.21 22.31
C GLU A 20 9.07 -1.14 22.91
N THR A 21 8.10 -2.04 23.11
CA THR A 21 8.33 -3.37 23.67
C THR A 21 9.23 -4.21 22.77
N LYS A 22 9.03 -4.16 21.44
CA LYS A 22 9.93 -4.81 20.47
C LYS A 22 11.36 -4.31 20.61
N GLY A 23 11.53 -3.01 20.86
CA GLY A 23 12.83 -2.37 21.06
C GLY A 23 13.53 -2.91 22.31
N THR A 24 12.81 -3.00 23.42
CA THR A 24 13.33 -3.59 24.66
C THR A 24 13.71 -5.07 24.50
N ILE A 25 12.91 -5.86 23.77
CA ILE A 25 13.24 -7.27 23.51
C ILE A 25 14.51 -7.37 22.65
N ALA A 26 14.63 -6.55 21.60
CA ALA A 26 15.81 -6.52 20.74
C ALA A 26 17.09 -6.14 21.52
N GLN A 27 16.98 -5.26 22.52
CA GLN A 27 18.08 -4.89 23.42
C GLN A 27 18.47 -5.98 24.43
N THR A 28 17.61 -6.96 24.67
CA THR A 28 17.82 -7.93 25.76
C THR A 28 18.95 -8.91 25.46
N CYS A 29 19.05 -9.40 24.22
CA CYS A 29 20.04 -10.40 23.83
C CYS A 29 20.25 -10.51 22.32
N HIS A 30 21.39 -11.07 21.86
CA HIS A 30 21.65 -11.27 20.42
C HIS A 30 20.63 -12.20 19.74
N THR A 31 20.24 -13.31 20.38
CA THR A 31 19.19 -14.20 19.87
C THR A 31 17.85 -13.47 19.72
N CYS A 32 17.56 -12.58 20.67
CA CYS A 32 16.35 -11.79 20.73
C CYS A 32 16.30 -10.78 19.58
N TYR A 33 17.44 -10.13 19.32
CA TYR A 33 17.64 -9.25 18.16
C TYR A 33 17.42 -10.02 16.85
N SER A 34 18.15 -11.12 16.64
CA SER A 34 18.08 -11.91 15.41
C SER A 34 16.66 -12.45 15.15
N ALA A 35 15.89 -12.74 16.20
CA ALA A 35 14.50 -13.13 16.10
C ALA A 35 13.58 -12.01 15.57
N ILE A 36 13.85 -10.75 15.95
CA ILE A 36 12.93 -9.62 15.72
C ILE A 36 13.31 -8.80 14.48
N VAL A 37 14.57 -8.84 14.04
CA VAL A 37 15.06 -8.15 12.83
C VAL A 37 14.11 -8.28 11.62
N PRO A 38 13.56 -9.47 11.28
CA PRO A 38 12.63 -9.59 10.16
C PRO A 38 11.34 -8.79 10.34
N LEU A 39 10.84 -8.64 11.57
CA LEU A 39 9.62 -7.87 11.85
C LEU A 39 9.85 -6.36 11.72
N LEU A 40 11.04 -5.88 12.09
CA LEU A 40 11.39 -4.46 12.04
C LEU A 40 11.57 -3.98 10.60
N TRP A 41 12.21 -4.80 9.78
CA TRP A 41 12.50 -4.48 8.38
C TRP A 41 11.37 -4.86 7.42
N ARG A 42 10.27 -5.46 7.92
CA ARG A 42 9.15 -5.90 7.08
C ARG A 42 8.50 -4.75 6.31
N TYR A 43 8.45 -3.57 6.93
CA TYR A 43 7.77 -2.38 6.42
C TYR A 43 8.79 -1.28 6.15
N LEU A 44 8.78 -0.75 4.93
CA LEU A 44 9.59 0.40 4.52
C LEU A 44 8.68 1.61 4.25
N PRO A 45 8.52 2.51 5.23
CA PRO A 45 7.80 3.75 5.01
C PRO A 45 8.67 4.73 4.22
N LEU A 46 8.09 5.32 3.18
CA LEU A 46 8.69 6.32 2.32
C LEU A 46 7.85 7.58 2.39
N LYS A 47 8.51 8.74 2.52
CA LYS A 47 7.83 10.05 2.54
C LYS A 47 7.59 10.62 1.14
N ALA A 48 8.29 10.11 0.14
CA ALA A 48 8.16 10.46 -1.27
C ALA A 48 8.79 9.36 -2.13
N ILE A 49 8.31 9.22 -3.37
CA ILE A 49 8.85 8.26 -4.37
C ILE A 49 10.21 8.74 -4.90
N GLU A 50 10.50 10.04 -4.89
CA GLU A 50 11.66 10.73 -5.51
C GLU A 50 13.01 10.36 -4.90
N ASN A 51 13.00 9.64 -3.79
CA ASN A 51 14.18 9.39 -2.99
C ASN A 51 14.52 7.90 -2.89
N VAL A 52 14.07 7.03 -3.81
CA VAL A 52 14.47 5.60 -3.79
C VAL A 52 16.00 5.49 -3.77
N ASP A 53 16.68 6.11 -4.73
CA ASP A 53 18.14 6.23 -4.75
C ASP A 53 18.72 6.78 -3.44
N GLY A 54 18.14 7.82 -2.84
CA GLY A 54 18.64 8.36 -1.58
C GLY A 54 18.31 7.51 -0.35
N VAL A 55 17.22 6.74 -0.37
CA VAL A 55 16.90 5.72 0.62
C VAL A 55 17.91 4.58 0.51
N VAL A 56 18.15 4.06 -0.69
CA VAL A 56 19.14 3.03 -0.96
C VAL A 56 20.54 3.50 -0.54
N ASN A 57 20.94 4.72 -0.91
CA ASN A 57 22.22 5.28 -0.48
C ASN A 57 22.33 5.44 1.04
N ARG A 58 21.24 5.83 1.73
CA ARG A 58 21.21 5.86 3.21
C ARG A 58 21.33 4.46 3.80
N LEU A 59 20.63 3.48 3.24
CA LEU A 59 20.74 2.08 3.65
C LEU A 59 22.14 1.51 3.43
N ILE A 60 22.81 1.88 2.33
CA ILE A 60 24.20 1.49 2.06
C ILE A 60 25.13 2.13 3.09
N ARG A 61 25.03 3.45 3.32
CA ARG A 61 25.87 4.17 4.29
C ARG A 61 25.75 3.59 5.71
N ASN A 62 24.57 3.11 6.08
CA ASN A 62 24.33 2.52 7.38
C ASN A 62 24.55 0.99 7.41
N ASN A 63 25.03 0.37 6.33
CA ASN A 63 25.17 -1.09 6.19
C ASN A 63 23.88 -1.89 6.42
N TRP A 64 22.73 -1.29 6.08
CA TRP A 64 21.41 -1.90 6.24
C TRP A 64 20.83 -2.45 4.94
N ILE A 65 21.43 -2.17 3.78
CA ILE A 65 20.88 -2.55 2.48
C ILE A 65 20.63 -4.06 2.36
N ALA A 66 21.56 -4.91 2.82
CA ALA A 66 21.38 -6.36 2.77
C ALA A 66 20.16 -6.83 3.56
N ARG A 67 19.92 -6.23 4.75
CA ARG A 67 18.75 -6.52 5.58
C ARG A 67 17.47 -6.05 4.91
N ALA A 68 17.47 -4.83 4.38
CA ALA A 68 16.31 -4.27 3.71
C ALA A 68 15.93 -5.11 2.47
N THR A 69 16.88 -5.47 1.62
CA THR A 69 16.66 -6.34 0.46
C THR A 69 16.13 -7.73 0.86
N GLN A 70 16.54 -8.26 2.02
CA GLN A 70 16.10 -9.57 2.49
C GLN A 70 14.73 -9.57 3.19
N PHE A 71 14.38 -8.50 3.90
CA PHE A 71 13.25 -8.52 4.83
C PHE A 71 12.13 -7.54 4.49
N VAL A 72 12.33 -6.57 3.60
CA VAL A 72 11.23 -5.68 3.16
C VAL A 72 10.25 -6.47 2.31
N HIS A 73 9.01 -6.55 2.79
CA HIS A 73 7.88 -7.15 2.09
C HIS A 73 6.78 -6.14 1.80
N ALA A 74 6.76 -5.01 2.52
CA ALA A 74 5.76 -3.98 2.37
C ALA A 74 6.41 -2.60 2.25
N ILE A 75 6.05 -1.85 1.21
CA ILE A 75 6.49 -0.48 0.98
C ILE A 75 5.28 0.44 1.08
N THR A 76 5.39 1.48 1.89
CA THR A 76 4.26 2.37 2.20
C THR A 76 4.66 3.81 1.95
N LEU A 77 3.97 4.45 1.02
CA LEU A 77 4.07 5.87 0.71
C LEU A 77 2.86 6.56 1.28
N THR A 78 2.97 7.01 2.52
CA THR A 78 1.89 7.69 3.24
C THR A 78 2.41 9.00 3.79
N SER A 79 1.56 10.02 3.79
CA SER A 79 1.79 11.26 4.53
C SER A 79 2.14 10.96 6.00
N ASP A 80 2.95 11.82 6.63
CA ASP A 80 3.31 11.75 8.05
C ASP A 80 2.05 11.67 8.96
N SER A 81 0.88 12.07 8.46
CA SER A 81 -0.41 12.00 9.16
C SER A 81 -1.06 10.61 9.22
N VAL A 82 -0.59 9.61 8.44
CA VAL A 82 -1.26 8.29 8.29
C VAL A 82 -0.33 7.10 8.56
N SER A 83 0.98 7.30 8.75
CA SER A 83 1.89 6.19 9.03
C SER A 83 1.70 5.66 10.46
N HIS A 84 1.13 4.47 10.61
CA HIS A 84 1.00 3.75 11.89
C HIS A 84 2.30 3.15 12.42
N ASN A 85 3.43 3.33 11.73
CA ASN A 85 4.75 3.25 12.35
C ASN A 85 5.60 4.34 11.70
N THR A 86 5.92 5.39 12.45
CA THR A 86 6.73 6.49 11.90
C THR A 86 8.17 6.02 11.67
N LEU A 87 8.85 6.67 10.74
CA LEU A 87 10.31 6.54 10.62
C LEU A 87 11.00 6.81 11.97
N GLU A 88 10.40 7.61 12.85
CA GLU A 88 10.85 7.85 14.23
C GLU A 88 10.68 6.62 15.13
N GLU A 89 9.62 5.81 15.00
CA GLU A 89 9.51 4.54 15.72
C GLU A 89 10.55 3.53 15.23
N ILE A 90 10.75 3.44 13.91
CA ILE A 90 11.82 2.62 13.32
C ILE A 90 13.20 3.13 13.76
N GLN A 91 13.42 4.45 13.83
CA GLN A 91 14.64 5.07 14.33
C GLN A 91 14.80 4.91 15.84
N THR A 92 13.71 4.90 16.61
CA THR A 92 13.74 4.66 18.06
C THR A 92 14.06 3.19 18.33
N LEU A 93 13.49 2.28 17.55
CA LEU A 93 13.81 0.86 17.53
C LEU A 93 15.27 0.63 17.13
N ILE A 94 15.75 1.30 16.08
CA ILE A 94 17.14 1.19 15.59
C ILE A 94 18.13 1.83 16.56
N GLY A 95 17.84 3.02 17.09
CA GLY A 95 18.67 3.69 18.10
C GLY A 95 18.69 2.93 19.43
N ALA A 96 17.58 2.28 19.79
CA ALA A 96 17.54 1.31 20.89
C ALA A 96 18.47 0.11 20.59
N MET A 97 18.50 -0.39 19.36
CA MET A 97 19.38 -1.50 18.96
C MET A 97 20.86 -1.11 18.89
N GLU A 98 21.21 0.09 18.45
CA GLU A 98 22.59 0.61 18.39
C GLU A 98 23.16 0.94 19.77
N SER A 99 22.32 1.33 20.73
CA SER A 99 22.72 1.60 22.12
C SER A 99 22.77 0.37 23.02
N GLY A 100 22.10 -0.73 22.65
CA GLY A 100 21.96 -1.94 23.47
C GLY A 100 23.01 -3.04 23.23
N TYR A 101 23.66 -3.07 22.06
CA TYR A 101 24.72 -4.03 21.77
C TYR A 101 25.82 -3.35 20.92
N PRO A 102 27.03 -3.17 21.46
CA PRO A 102 28.13 -2.68 20.64
C PRO A 102 28.39 -3.71 19.53
N TYR A 103 28.53 -3.20 18.33
CA TYR A 103 29.02 -3.91 17.14
C TYR A 103 30.10 -4.95 17.51
N ILE A 104 29.72 -6.23 17.57
CA ILE A 104 30.65 -7.35 17.39
C ILE A 104 30.41 -7.88 15.97
N LEU A 105 30.69 -7.03 15.01
CA LEU A 105 31.23 -7.47 13.72
C LEU A 105 32.64 -6.89 13.71
N ASP A 106 33.61 -7.79 13.63
CA ASP A 106 35.04 -7.53 13.79
C ASP A 106 35.50 -6.22 13.13
N GLY A 107 35.91 -5.26 13.98
CA GLY A 107 36.99 -4.33 13.67
C GLY A 107 36.73 -3.17 12.71
N HIS A 108 35.55 -2.53 12.68
CA HIS A 108 35.37 -1.26 11.94
C HIS A 108 34.98 -0.10 12.88
N PRO A 109 35.85 0.93 13.04
CA PRO A 109 35.61 2.02 13.96
C PRO A 109 34.63 3.04 13.37
N GLY A 110 33.61 3.41 14.15
CA GLY A 110 32.85 4.66 13.99
C GLY A 110 31.75 4.62 12.93
N ALA A 111 30.55 4.17 13.33
CA ALA A 111 29.35 4.74 12.71
C ALA A 111 29.28 6.21 13.17
N PRO A 112 29.31 7.20 12.25
CA PRO A 112 29.20 8.60 12.65
C PRO A 112 27.83 8.86 13.31
N PRO A 113 27.76 9.79 14.27
CA PRO A 113 26.50 10.16 14.91
C PRO A 113 25.47 10.58 13.85
N PHE A 114 24.24 10.13 14.05
CA PHE A 114 23.09 10.47 13.22
C PHE A 114 22.90 11.98 13.18
N GLU A 115 23.28 12.63 12.08
CA GLU A 115 22.87 14.01 11.80
C GLU A 115 21.45 13.96 11.21
N PRO A 116 20.42 14.49 11.90
CA PRO A 116 19.16 14.74 11.25
C PRO A 116 19.43 15.80 10.18
N SER A 117 19.46 15.38 8.91
CA SER A 117 19.55 16.31 7.80
C SER A 117 18.26 17.13 7.75
N ILE A 118 18.23 18.21 8.51
CA ILE A 118 17.26 19.31 8.40
C ILE A 118 17.69 20.10 7.18
N LEU A 119 17.41 19.57 5.99
CA LEU A 119 17.36 20.35 4.77
C LEU A 119 15.97 20.14 4.19
N PRO A 120 15.15 21.20 4.07
CA PRO A 120 13.98 21.11 3.22
C PRO A 120 14.53 20.87 1.81
N ALA A 121 14.36 19.66 1.31
CA ALA A 121 14.73 19.34 -0.06
C ALA A 121 13.95 20.31 -0.94
N LYS A 122 14.65 21.26 -1.57
CA LYS A 122 14.15 21.94 -2.76
C LYS A 122 13.65 20.82 -3.66
N THR A 123 12.34 20.77 -3.89
CA THR A 123 11.67 19.81 -4.77
C THR A 123 12.37 19.89 -6.12
N LYS A 124 13.30 18.97 -6.35
CA LYS A 124 13.89 18.78 -7.67
C LYS A 124 12.73 18.38 -8.56
N ALA A 125 12.59 19.01 -9.71
CA ALA A 125 11.58 18.62 -10.69
C ALA A 125 11.63 17.10 -10.88
N VAL A 126 10.49 16.44 -10.66
CA VAL A 126 10.34 15.00 -10.82
C VAL A 126 10.62 14.69 -12.29
N LYS A 127 11.65 13.89 -12.57
CA LYS A 127 12.03 13.52 -13.95
C LYS A 127 11.66 12.09 -14.32
N LYS A 128 11.29 11.25 -13.34
CA LYS A 128 10.96 9.84 -13.54
C LYS A 128 9.44 9.66 -13.62
N SER A 129 8.97 8.73 -14.44
CA SER A 129 7.57 8.33 -14.47
C SER A 129 7.23 7.54 -13.19
N PHE A 130 5.93 7.41 -12.87
CA PHE A 130 5.51 6.60 -11.73
C PHE A 130 5.93 5.12 -11.90
N GLY A 131 5.76 4.56 -13.10
CA GLY A 131 6.12 3.17 -13.39
C GLY A 131 7.61 2.88 -13.25
N ASP A 132 8.48 3.79 -13.69
CA ASP A 132 9.94 3.63 -13.53
C ASP A 132 10.33 3.59 -12.04
N ALA A 133 9.70 4.44 -11.23
CA ALA A 133 10.00 4.50 -9.81
C ALA A 133 9.51 3.25 -9.06
N VAL A 134 8.35 2.70 -9.44
CA VAL A 134 7.87 1.41 -8.91
C VAL A 134 8.82 0.28 -9.31
N LEU A 135 9.29 0.26 -10.56
CA LEU A 135 10.22 -0.76 -11.04
C LEU A 135 11.55 -0.72 -10.26
N GLU A 136 12.05 0.48 -9.98
CA GLU A 136 13.26 0.68 -9.17
C GLU A 136 13.08 0.17 -7.73
N LEU A 137 11.92 0.44 -7.11
CA LEU A 137 11.59 -0.11 -5.78
C LEU A 137 11.59 -1.64 -5.79
N ILE A 138 10.98 -2.27 -6.80
CA ILE A 138 10.94 -3.73 -6.92
C ILE A 138 12.35 -4.29 -7.14
N HIS A 139 13.18 -3.59 -7.93
CA HIS A 139 14.56 -4.02 -8.19
C HIS A 139 15.40 -4.02 -6.91
N HIS A 140 15.29 -2.98 -6.07
CA HIS A 140 16.04 -2.89 -4.81
C HIS A 140 15.47 -3.75 -3.69
N PHE A 141 14.15 -3.98 -3.70
CA PHE A 141 13.41 -4.74 -2.70
C PHE A 141 12.60 -5.87 -3.36
N PRO A 142 13.25 -6.91 -3.88
CA PRO A 142 12.62 -7.94 -4.71
C PRO A 142 11.64 -8.84 -3.96
N ARG A 143 11.60 -8.77 -2.63
CA ARG A 143 10.65 -9.51 -1.78
C ARG A 143 9.40 -8.71 -1.45
N THR A 144 9.27 -7.49 -1.99
CA THR A 144 8.08 -6.68 -1.80
C THR A 144 6.88 -7.39 -2.41
N SER A 145 5.86 -7.62 -1.58
CA SER A 145 4.57 -8.20 -1.97
C SER A 145 3.40 -7.28 -1.63
N TYR A 146 3.65 -6.16 -0.94
CA TYR A 146 2.63 -5.18 -0.58
C TYR A 146 3.11 -3.77 -0.91
N PHE A 147 2.32 -3.04 -1.71
CA PHE A 147 2.49 -1.61 -1.90
C PHE A 147 1.30 -0.85 -1.33
N THR A 148 1.57 0.27 -0.67
CA THR A 148 0.55 1.24 -0.28
C THR A 148 0.99 2.61 -0.77
N PHE A 149 0.17 3.27 -1.59
CA PHE A 149 0.42 4.61 -2.10
C PHE A 149 -0.67 5.57 -1.66
N ASP A 150 -0.27 6.74 -1.19
CA ASP A 150 -1.11 7.91 -1.08
C ASP A 150 -1.19 8.60 -2.44
N TYR A 151 -2.40 8.77 -2.96
CA TYR A 151 -2.66 9.39 -4.25
C TYR A 151 -1.98 10.76 -4.38
N TYR A 152 -1.99 11.59 -3.33
CA TYR A 152 -1.39 12.93 -3.38
C TYR A 152 0.14 12.91 -3.40
N LEU A 153 0.75 11.88 -2.81
CA LEU A 153 2.20 11.69 -2.89
C LEU A 153 2.63 11.10 -4.24
N ALA A 154 1.74 10.34 -4.90
CA ALA A 154 1.98 9.80 -6.24
C ALA A 154 1.68 10.81 -7.36
N LEU A 155 0.79 11.78 -7.12
CA LEU A 155 0.32 12.73 -8.14
C LEU A 155 1.43 13.44 -8.94
N PRO A 156 2.53 13.95 -8.33
CA PRO A 156 3.61 14.57 -9.09
C PRO A 156 4.23 13.67 -10.17
N TYR A 157 4.25 12.35 -9.97
CA TYR A 157 4.80 11.35 -10.90
C TYR A 157 3.79 10.95 -11.98
N LEU A 158 2.49 11.07 -11.68
CA LEU A 158 1.44 10.84 -12.66
C LEU A 158 1.44 11.99 -13.68
N LEU A 159 1.55 13.23 -13.20
CA LEU A 159 1.61 14.43 -14.04
C LEU A 159 2.83 14.45 -14.97
N THR A 160 4.00 13.97 -14.50
CA THR A 160 5.18 13.83 -15.38
C THR A 160 4.96 12.79 -16.46
N SER A 161 4.34 11.66 -16.11
CA SER A 161 4.02 10.57 -17.04
C SER A 161 3.05 11.03 -18.15
N GLN A 162 2.12 11.93 -17.84
CA GLN A 162 1.22 12.55 -18.82
C GLN A 162 1.93 13.55 -19.73
N SER A 163 2.91 14.30 -19.20
CA SER A 163 3.65 15.29 -20.00
C SER A 163 4.61 14.67 -21.03
N THR A 164 5.07 13.44 -20.80
CA THR A 164 5.93 12.71 -21.73
C THR A 164 5.18 12.00 -22.86
N SER A 165 3.85 11.89 -22.79
CA SER A 165 3.02 11.14 -23.75
C SER A 165 2.28 12.01 -24.77
N LEU A 166 2.61 13.30 -24.89
CA LEU A 166 1.85 14.25 -25.71
C LEU A 166 1.97 14.05 -27.24
N ASP A 167 2.83 13.14 -27.71
CA ASP A 167 3.05 12.91 -29.15
C ASP A 167 2.36 11.68 -29.75
N ASP A 168 1.69 10.82 -28.97
CA ASP A 168 0.93 9.68 -29.52
C ASP A 168 -0.32 9.37 -28.69
N THR A 169 -1.49 9.74 -29.22
CA THR A 169 -2.83 9.50 -28.65
C THR A 169 -3.27 8.03 -28.68
N THR A 170 -2.33 7.10 -28.88
CA THR A 170 -2.56 5.65 -28.94
C THR A 170 -1.60 4.82 -28.08
N ALA A 171 -0.79 5.42 -27.20
CA ALA A 171 0.27 4.71 -26.47
C ALA A 171 0.28 4.95 -24.93
N ILE A 172 -0.87 4.83 -24.25
CA ILE A 172 -0.88 4.54 -22.80
C ILE A 172 -0.64 3.03 -22.55
N THR A 173 -0.68 2.21 -23.60
CA THR A 173 -0.19 0.83 -23.59
C THR A 173 1.32 0.79 -23.79
N THR A 174 2.03 0.20 -22.82
CA THR A 174 3.49 -0.07 -22.78
C THR A 174 4.32 1.14 -22.35
N THR A 175 5.02 1.08 -21.23
CA THR A 175 6.44 0.67 -21.32
C THR A 175 7.02 0.07 -20.05
N THR A 176 6.39 0.19 -18.87
CA THR A 176 6.90 -0.38 -17.62
C THR A 176 5.89 -1.30 -16.97
N THR A 177 5.77 -2.51 -17.52
CA THR A 177 5.08 -3.61 -16.84
C THR A 177 6.04 -4.24 -15.84
N THR A 178 5.58 -4.45 -14.61
CA THR A 178 6.35 -5.15 -13.59
C THR A 178 5.83 -6.58 -13.47
N SER A 179 6.70 -7.52 -13.11
CA SER A 179 6.29 -8.88 -12.71
C SER A 179 5.79 -8.92 -11.26
N PHE A 180 5.30 -7.78 -10.73
CA PHE A 180 4.87 -7.70 -9.35
C PHE A 180 3.62 -8.55 -9.16
N ASN A 181 3.74 -9.55 -8.29
CA ASN A 181 2.63 -10.36 -7.84
C ASN A 181 2.45 -10.10 -6.35
N GLY A 182 1.34 -9.44 -6.00
CA GLY A 182 1.07 -9.05 -4.63
C GLY A 182 -0.14 -8.13 -4.51
N SER A 183 -0.16 -7.39 -3.41
CA SER A 183 -1.27 -6.52 -3.04
C SER A 183 -0.91 -5.05 -3.22
N LEU A 184 -1.86 -4.28 -3.74
CA LEU A 184 -1.76 -2.84 -3.89
C LEU A 184 -2.88 -2.14 -3.12
N THR A 185 -2.53 -1.14 -2.32
CA THR A 185 -3.47 -0.23 -1.68
C THR A 185 -3.25 1.19 -2.17
N ILE A 186 -4.29 1.84 -2.68
CA ILE A 186 -4.30 3.25 -3.04
C ILE A 186 -5.17 3.96 -1.99
N SER A 187 -4.54 4.83 -1.23
CA SER A 187 -5.15 5.65 -0.17
C SER A 187 -5.39 7.08 -0.65
N HIS A 188 -6.43 7.71 -0.11
CA HIS A 188 -6.86 9.06 -0.47
C HIS A 188 -7.08 9.27 -1.97
N TYR A 189 -7.54 8.23 -2.67
CA TYR A 189 -7.86 8.30 -4.09
C TYR A 189 -8.89 9.42 -4.34
N ARG A 190 -8.63 10.22 -5.37
CA ARG A 190 -9.58 11.23 -5.83
C ARG A 190 -10.46 10.62 -6.93
N PRO A 191 -11.78 10.45 -6.70
CA PRO A 191 -12.68 9.84 -7.67
C PRO A 191 -12.80 10.62 -8.98
N ASN A 192 -13.27 9.95 -10.03
CA ASN A 192 -13.41 10.48 -11.38
C ASN A 192 -12.09 10.96 -12.02
N GLN A 193 -10.95 10.47 -11.54
CA GLN A 193 -9.62 10.69 -12.13
C GLN A 193 -9.18 9.42 -12.86
N ILE A 194 -9.90 9.10 -13.94
CA ILE A 194 -9.71 7.87 -14.74
C ILE A 194 -8.28 7.73 -15.23
N GLN A 195 -7.72 8.81 -15.79
CA GLN A 195 -6.36 8.83 -16.33
C GLN A 195 -5.31 8.54 -15.25
N ASP A 196 -5.50 9.10 -14.05
CA ASP A 196 -4.59 8.89 -12.94
C ASP A 196 -4.68 7.45 -12.41
N LEU A 197 -5.88 6.89 -12.35
CA LEU A 197 -6.11 5.50 -11.97
C LEU A 197 -5.41 4.54 -12.95
N LEU A 198 -5.51 4.80 -14.25
CA LEU A 198 -4.81 4.04 -15.28
C LEU A 198 -3.30 4.08 -15.08
N LEU A 199 -2.73 5.26 -14.85
CA LEU A 199 -1.29 5.44 -14.64
C LEU A 199 -0.81 4.78 -13.33
N LEU A 200 -1.62 4.82 -12.27
CA LEU A 200 -1.31 4.16 -10.99
C LEU A 200 -1.31 2.64 -11.12
N LEU A 201 -2.22 2.08 -11.93
CA LEU A 201 -2.39 0.63 -12.10
C LEU A 201 -1.53 0.05 -13.23
N ALA A 202 -1.06 0.86 -14.18
CA ALA A 202 -0.27 0.42 -15.31
C ALA A 202 0.95 -0.47 -14.95
N PRO A 203 1.71 -0.20 -13.86
CA PRO A 203 2.84 -1.05 -13.49
C PRO A 203 2.42 -2.42 -12.94
N PHE A 204 1.16 -2.60 -12.54
CA PHE A 204 0.69 -3.67 -11.68
C PHE A 204 -0.32 -4.59 -12.38
N THR A 205 0.09 -5.21 -13.48
CA THR A 205 -0.79 -6.06 -14.31
C THR A 205 -1.09 -7.44 -13.71
N GLN A 206 -0.27 -7.92 -12.77
CA GLN A 206 -0.39 -9.24 -12.14
C GLN A 206 -0.81 -9.17 -10.65
N LEU A 207 -1.54 -8.11 -10.25
CA LEU A 207 -2.04 -7.98 -8.88
C LEU A 207 -2.97 -9.11 -8.49
N THR A 208 -2.83 -9.57 -7.25
CA THR A 208 -3.74 -10.51 -6.61
C THR A 208 -4.73 -9.81 -5.69
N GLU A 209 -4.32 -8.71 -5.05
CA GLU A 209 -5.23 -7.88 -4.25
C GLU A 209 -5.13 -6.40 -4.62
N LEU A 210 -6.27 -5.73 -4.74
CA LEU A 210 -6.37 -4.29 -4.96
C LEU A 210 -7.31 -3.68 -3.91
N SER A 211 -6.87 -2.64 -3.22
CA SER A 211 -7.69 -1.83 -2.32
C SER A 211 -7.63 -0.37 -2.76
N ILE A 212 -8.78 0.22 -3.10
CA ILE A 212 -8.91 1.65 -3.42
C ILE A 212 -9.71 2.31 -2.31
N GLN A 213 -9.14 3.36 -1.72
CA GLN A 213 -9.77 4.10 -0.64
C GLN A 213 -9.91 5.56 -1.06
N ALA A 214 -11.15 5.97 -1.35
CA ALA A 214 -11.46 7.35 -1.67
C ALA A 214 -11.20 8.27 -0.47
N GLN A 215 -10.85 9.52 -0.77
CA GLN A 215 -10.63 10.52 0.27
C GLN A 215 -11.93 10.83 1.03
N GLU A 216 -11.86 10.76 2.36
CA GLU A 216 -12.91 11.30 3.23
C GLU A 216 -12.89 12.83 3.13
N ALA A 217 -13.97 13.45 2.64
CA ALA A 217 -14.01 14.91 2.53
C ALA A 217 -14.26 15.50 3.93
N LEU A 218 -13.37 16.39 4.37
CA LEU A 218 -13.51 17.14 5.63
C LEU A 218 -14.52 18.30 5.54
N SER A 219 -15.15 18.51 4.39
CA SER A 219 -15.98 19.69 4.09
C SER A 219 -17.48 19.39 4.09
N TYR A 220 -18.26 20.23 4.77
CA TYR A 220 -19.72 20.30 4.75
C TYR A 220 -20.28 21.02 3.49
N SER A 221 -19.63 20.86 2.33
CA SER A 221 -20.11 21.45 1.07
C SER A 221 -21.13 20.54 0.39
N ASP A 222 -22.09 21.14 -0.32
CA ASP A 222 -23.22 20.46 -0.96
C ASP A 222 -22.86 19.45 -2.08
N ASP A 223 -21.60 19.42 -2.52
CA ASP A 223 -21.07 18.39 -3.43
C ASP A 223 -20.76 17.08 -2.68
N LYS A 224 -21.82 16.42 -2.20
CA LYS A 224 -21.74 15.13 -1.51
C LYS A 224 -21.19 14.01 -2.38
N ASP A 225 -21.28 14.15 -3.70
CA ASP A 225 -21.00 13.10 -4.68
C ASP A 225 -19.59 13.24 -5.31
N ALA A 226 -18.96 14.42 -5.19
CA ALA A 226 -17.67 14.71 -5.83
C ALA A 226 -16.47 13.89 -5.27
N TRP A 227 -16.68 13.17 -4.16
CA TRP A 227 -15.65 12.45 -3.42
C TRP A 227 -16.03 10.98 -3.14
N SER A 228 -16.92 10.42 -3.96
CA SER A 228 -17.33 9.02 -3.91
C SER A 228 -16.89 8.30 -5.18
N VAL A 229 -16.49 7.03 -5.07
CA VAL A 229 -16.18 6.17 -6.22
C VAL A 229 -17.49 5.84 -6.93
N GLY A 230 -17.66 6.36 -8.15
CA GLY A 230 -18.87 6.26 -8.94
C GLY A 230 -18.77 5.26 -10.10
N ASP A 231 -19.77 5.29 -10.99
CA ASP A 231 -19.86 4.39 -12.15
C ASP A 231 -18.61 4.44 -13.05
N ALA A 232 -18.09 5.65 -13.31
CA ALA A 232 -16.97 5.86 -14.21
C ALA A 232 -15.69 5.13 -13.72
N ASP A 233 -15.39 5.22 -12.43
CA ASP A 233 -14.24 4.56 -11.83
C ASP A 233 -14.41 3.03 -11.84
N MET A 234 -15.61 2.55 -11.52
CA MET A 234 -15.95 1.12 -11.48
C MET A 234 -15.93 0.47 -12.87
N LEU A 235 -16.46 1.15 -13.88
CA LEU A 235 -16.36 0.73 -15.27
C LEU A 235 -14.90 0.69 -15.72
N GLN A 236 -14.10 1.70 -15.39
CA GLN A 236 -12.68 1.68 -15.73
C GLN A 236 -11.95 0.50 -15.09
N LEU A 237 -12.21 0.20 -13.81
CA LEU A 237 -11.65 -0.98 -13.14
C LEU A 237 -12.07 -2.29 -13.82
N SER A 238 -13.25 -2.31 -14.43
CA SER A 238 -13.73 -3.46 -15.20
C SER A 238 -12.94 -3.63 -16.50
N GLU A 239 -12.57 -2.54 -17.17
CA GLU A 239 -11.81 -2.55 -18.42
C GLU A 239 -10.32 -2.89 -18.25
N ILE A 240 -9.71 -2.49 -17.14
CA ILE A 240 -8.28 -2.75 -16.90
C ILE A 240 -8.04 -4.25 -16.77
N SER A 241 -7.12 -4.79 -17.58
CA SER A 241 -6.73 -6.20 -17.56
C SER A 241 -5.97 -6.53 -16.26
N MET A 242 -6.67 -7.16 -15.32
CA MET A 242 -6.15 -7.65 -14.04
C MET A 242 -6.61 -9.11 -13.83
N ASP A 243 -6.18 -9.99 -14.73
CA ASP A 243 -6.68 -11.37 -14.80
C ASP A 243 -6.36 -12.22 -13.56
N GLN A 244 -5.37 -11.78 -12.76
CA GLN A 244 -4.91 -12.45 -11.54
C GLN A 244 -5.60 -11.94 -10.27
N LEU A 245 -6.47 -10.92 -10.38
CA LEU A 245 -7.07 -10.27 -9.23
C LEU A 245 -8.03 -11.24 -8.51
N GLU A 246 -7.67 -11.60 -7.28
CA GLU A 246 -8.47 -12.46 -6.41
C GLU A 246 -9.31 -11.66 -5.41
N LYS A 247 -8.83 -10.47 -5.00
CA LYS A 247 -9.52 -9.64 -4.02
C LYS A 247 -9.54 -8.16 -4.43
N LEU A 248 -10.72 -7.58 -4.42
CA LEU A 248 -10.95 -6.16 -4.68
C LEU A 248 -11.65 -5.53 -3.48
N THR A 249 -11.10 -4.44 -2.95
CA THR A 249 -11.70 -3.66 -1.86
C THR A 249 -11.86 -2.22 -2.33
N ILE A 250 -13.06 -1.68 -2.22
CA ILE A 250 -13.36 -0.30 -2.61
C ILE A 250 -14.04 0.39 -1.44
N ILE A 251 -13.41 1.45 -0.94
CA ILE A 251 -13.86 2.24 0.20
C ILE A 251 -14.25 3.64 -0.27
N GLY A 252 -15.42 4.10 0.16
CA GLY A 252 -16.00 5.38 -0.25
C GLY A 252 -16.83 5.26 -1.54
N VAL A 253 -17.54 4.15 -1.72
CA VAL A 253 -18.44 3.93 -2.88
C VAL A 253 -19.65 4.87 -2.81
N ASP A 254 -20.07 5.39 -3.96
CA ASP A 254 -21.31 6.17 -4.13
C ASP A 254 -22.56 5.30 -3.91
N ASP A 255 -23.62 5.86 -3.33
CA ASP A 255 -24.89 5.17 -3.13
C ASP A 255 -25.76 5.08 -4.40
N HIS A 256 -25.34 5.70 -5.50
CA HIS A 256 -26.05 5.74 -6.79
C HIS A 256 -25.44 4.87 -7.90
N VAL A 257 -24.38 4.10 -7.63
CA VAL A 257 -23.74 3.25 -8.66
C VAL A 257 -24.76 2.28 -9.26
N GLU A 258 -24.80 2.15 -10.58
CA GLU A 258 -25.77 1.27 -11.23
C GLU A 258 -25.47 -0.22 -10.99
N LEU A 259 -26.50 -1.04 -10.81
CA LEU A 259 -26.33 -2.48 -10.54
C LEU A 259 -25.60 -3.21 -11.69
N ASP A 260 -25.80 -2.78 -12.92
CA ASP A 260 -25.14 -3.37 -14.09
C ASP A 260 -23.64 -3.05 -14.15
N VAL A 261 -23.18 -1.99 -13.48
CA VAL A 261 -21.76 -1.68 -13.33
C VAL A 261 -21.07 -2.70 -12.42
N TYR A 262 -21.69 -3.08 -11.31
CA TYR A 262 -21.16 -4.18 -10.46
C TYR A 262 -21.13 -5.50 -11.21
N ARG A 263 -22.17 -5.79 -12.01
CA ARG A 263 -22.22 -6.99 -12.85
C ARG A 263 -21.02 -7.02 -13.79
N THR A 264 -20.80 -5.93 -14.53
CA THR A 264 -19.70 -5.78 -15.47
C THR A 264 -18.34 -5.95 -14.78
N LEU A 265 -18.18 -5.37 -13.59
CA LEU A 265 -16.96 -5.51 -12.80
C LEU A 265 -16.68 -6.96 -12.41
N ILE A 266 -17.68 -7.66 -11.87
CA ILE A 266 -17.54 -9.06 -11.44
C ILE A 266 -17.26 -9.98 -12.64
N GLU A 267 -17.99 -9.80 -13.74
CA GLU A 267 -17.82 -10.61 -14.96
C GLU A 267 -16.47 -10.38 -15.64
N SER A 268 -15.95 -9.14 -15.58
CA SER A 268 -14.65 -8.79 -16.16
C SER A 268 -13.45 -9.41 -15.41
N LYS A 269 -13.64 -9.90 -14.17
CA LYS A 269 -12.56 -10.39 -13.30
C LYS A 269 -12.79 -11.87 -12.97
N PRO A 270 -12.37 -12.81 -13.84
CA PRO A 270 -12.74 -14.23 -13.71
C PRO A 270 -12.17 -14.92 -12.47
N ARG A 271 -11.05 -14.43 -11.93
CA ARG A 271 -10.39 -14.96 -10.73
C ARG A 271 -10.81 -14.28 -9.43
N LEU A 272 -11.71 -13.30 -9.49
CA LEU A 272 -12.15 -12.58 -8.31
C LEU A 272 -12.90 -13.53 -7.37
N LYS A 273 -12.36 -13.67 -6.16
CA LYS A 273 -12.91 -14.47 -5.06
C LYS A 273 -13.52 -13.59 -3.98
N SER A 274 -13.07 -12.35 -3.84
CA SER A 274 -13.57 -11.44 -2.81
C SER A 274 -13.75 -10.03 -3.36
N LEU A 275 -14.95 -9.48 -3.18
CA LEU A 275 -15.26 -8.07 -3.46
C LEU A 275 -15.80 -7.44 -2.19
N THR A 276 -15.05 -6.50 -1.62
CA THR A 276 -15.45 -5.74 -0.44
C THR A 276 -15.79 -4.31 -0.85
N LEU A 277 -17.03 -3.91 -0.59
CA LEU A 277 -17.54 -2.58 -0.89
C LEU A 277 -17.89 -1.90 0.43
N LYS A 278 -17.37 -0.69 0.63
CA LYS A 278 -17.71 0.15 1.78
C LYS A 278 -18.20 1.48 1.26
N TRP A 279 -19.47 1.77 1.46
CA TRP A 279 -20.09 2.99 0.98
C TRP A 279 -19.70 4.17 1.85
N ARG A 280 -19.67 5.35 1.23
CA ARG A 280 -19.52 6.61 1.94
C ARG A 280 -20.76 6.94 2.76
N TYR A 281 -21.92 6.83 2.13
CA TYR A 281 -23.23 7.01 2.77
C TYR A 281 -24.00 5.70 2.76
N ARG A 282 -24.93 5.53 3.69
CA ARG A 282 -25.75 4.32 3.75
C ARG A 282 -26.62 4.22 2.50
N PRO A 283 -26.48 3.17 1.67
CA PRO A 283 -27.39 2.96 0.55
C PRO A 283 -28.80 2.62 1.04
N LYS A 284 -29.81 2.90 0.22
CA LYS A 284 -31.21 2.59 0.55
C LYS A 284 -31.38 1.07 0.67
N ASN A 285 -32.19 0.61 1.64
CA ASN A 285 -32.42 -0.84 1.84
C ASN A 285 -32.94 -1.56 0.57
N VAL A 286 -33.76 -0.90 -0.25
CA VAL A 286 -34.25 -1.45 -1.52
C VAL A 286 -33.10 -1.73 -2.49
N TYR A 287 -32.11 -0.83 -2.52
CA TYR A 287 -30.93 -0.97 -3.36
C TYR A 287 -30.03 -2.11 -2.86
N ILE A 288 -29.85 -2.23 -1.54
CA ILE A 288 -29.11 -3.35 -0.93
C ILE A 288 -29.74 -4.70 -1.33
N LEU A 289 -31.07 -4.83 -1.20
CA LEU A 289 -31.78 -6.05 -1.60
C LEU A 289 -31.63 -6.33 -3.10
N ALA A 290 -31.61 -5.29 -3.95
CA ALA A 290 -31.40 -5.47 -5.37
C ALA A 290 -29.98 -5.94 -5.70
N LEU A 291 -28.97 -5.46 -4.96
CA LEU A 291 -27.59 -5.92 -5.05
C LEU A 291 -27.43 -7.37 -4.55
N GLU A 292 -28.07 -7.72 -3.44
CA GLU A 292 -28.13 -9.12 -2.94
C GLU A 292 -28.69 -10.06 -4.01
N ASN A 293 -29.83 -9.70 -4.62
CA ASN A 293 -30.44 -10.48 -5.70
C ASN A 293 -29.58 -10.55 -6.97
N LEU A 294 -28.74 -9.54 -7.23
CA LEU A 294 -27.78 -9.59 -8.33
C LEU A 294 -26.67 -10.60 -8.04
N VAL A 295 -26.16 -10.60 -6.81
CA VAL A 295 -25.08 -11.51 -6.35
C VAL A 295 -25.56 -12.96 -6.32
N ASP A 296 -26.79 -13.22 -5.87
CA ASP A 296 -27.36 -14.58 -5.85
C ASP A 296 -27.45 -15.21 -7.26
N LYS A 297 -27.53 -14.38 -8.31
CA LYS A 297 -27.49 -14.86 -9.70
C LYS A 297 -26.08 -15.29 -10.14
N PHE A 298 -25.04 -14.81 -9.45
CA PHE A 298 -23.67 -15.24 -9.69
C PHE A 298 -23.36 -16.50 -8.88
N LEU A 299 -23.49 -17.66 -9.54
CA LEU A 299 -23.24 -18.97 -8.94
C LEU A 299 -21.92 -19.01 -8.15
N GLY A 300 -22.05 -19.35 -6.86
CA GLY A 300 -20.92 -19.55 -5.93
C GLY A 300 -20.52 -18.32 -5.12
N TRP A 301 -21.14 -17.16 -5.34
CA TRP A 301 -20.93 -15.97 -4.50
C TRP A 301 -21.85 -15.97 -3.29
N GLN A 302 -21.31 -15.63 -2.13
CA GLN A 302 -22.02 -15.43 -0.88
C GLN A 302 -22.00 -13.97 -0.50
N PHE A 303 -23.15 -13.46 -0.10
CA PHE A 303 -23.31 -12.10 0.36
C PHE A 303 -23.19 -12.05 1.89
N ASN A 304 -22.16 -11.36 2.39
CA ASN A 304 -21.95 -11.13 3.81
C ASN A 304 -22.11 -9.63 4.14
N ARG A 305 -23.16 -9.31 4.90
CA ARG A 305 -23.38 -7.98 5.45
C ARG A 305 -22.67 -7.86 6.80
N ILE A 306 -21.74 -6.91 6.90
CA ILE A 306 -21.07 -6.58 8.16
C ILE A 306 -21.49 -5.16 8.54
N GLU A 307 -22.31 -5.05 9.58
CA GLU A 307 -22.60 -3.76 10.21
C GLU A 307 -21.58 -3.52 11.32
N ALA A 308 -20.66 -2.58 11.08
CA ALA A 308 -19.70 -2.15 12.09
C ALA A 308 -19.67 -0.62 12.13
N ASP A 309 -19.82 -0.04 13.33
CA ASP A 309 -19.63 1.40 13.61
C ASP A 309 -20.30 2.38 12.63
N ASN A 310 -21.62 2.23 12.41
CA ASN A 310 -22.41 3.05 11.47
C ASN A 310 -21.92 3.04 10.01
N ARG A 311 -21.03 2.10 9.64
CA ARG A 311 -20.51 1.91 8.29
C ARG A 311 -21.09 0.61 7.70
N TYR A 312 -21.58 0.70 6.47
CA TYR A 312 -22.12 -0.45 5.75
C TYR A 312 -21.00 -1.07 4.93
N ILE A 313 -20.50 -2.21 5.39
CA ILE A 313 -19.49 -3.00 4.70
C ILE A 313 -20.18 -4.22 4.13
N PHE A 314 -19.98 -4.41 2.83
CA PHE A 314 -20.48 -5.57 2.12
C PHE A 314 -19.30 -6.35 1.59
N CYS A 315 -19.26 -7.63 1.95
CA CYS A 315 -18.25 -8.56 1.49
C CYS A 315 -18.94 -9.63 0.66
N LEU A 316 -18.62 -9.67 -0.63
CA LEU A 316 -19.00 -10.73 -1.52
C LEU A 316 -17.83 -11.72 -1.58
N THR A 317 -18.08 -12.98 -1.28
CA THR A 317 -17.05 -14.03 -1.27
C THR A 317 -17.48 -15.22 -2.11
N ARG A 318 -16.61 -15.68 -3.00
CA ARG A 318 -16.80 -16.88 -3.81
C ARG A 318 -16.11 -18.06 -3.14
N SER A 319 -16.85 -19.17 -2.95
CA SER A 319 -16.32 -20.44 -2.42
C SER A 319 -15.45 -21.19 -3.43
#